data_AF-A0A9D5HFG9-F1
#
_entry.id   AF-A0A9D5HFG9-F1
#
_cell.length_a   1.000
_cell.length_b   1.000
_cell.length_c   1.000
_cell.angle_alpha   90.00
_cell.angle_beta   90.00
_cell.angle_gamma   90.00
#
_symmetry.space_group_name_H-M   'P 1'
#
loop_
_entity.id
_entity.type
_entity.pdbx_description
1 polymer ?
#
loop_
_entity_poly.entity_id
_entity_poly.type
_entity_poly.pdbx_seq_one_letter_code
_entity_poly.pdbx_strand_id
1 'polypeptide(L)'
;MAITPVLKLGLFMLILTATTFDFVSCFRYSSLLGACSPSGYLRGKTGHCNTEHDSDCCKAGEKYPQYQCSPPLTGNTPATMTINSFAKGGDGGGPSECDNKYHSDDEMVVALSTGWYNHGSRCLNNIKINANGRSVLAKVVDECDSVNGCDADHDFQPPCPNNIVDASPAVWNALGIHGSDVGDYDITWTDA
;
A
#
# COMPACT_ATOMS: atom_id res chain seq x y z
N MET A 1 -17.68 3.23 88.44
CA MET A 1 -18.07 1.82 88.59
C MET A 1 -17.93 1.16 87.22
N ALA A 2 -17.26 0.00 87.14
CA ALA A 2 -16.88 -0.78 85.94
C ALA A 2 -15.86 -0.09 85.00
N ILE A 3 -14.56 -0.42 84.93
CA ILE A 3 -13.82 -1.70 84.73
C ILE A 3 -14.02 -2.28 83.32
N THR A 4 -12.99 -2.19 82.47
CA THR A 4 -12.44 -3.33 81.70
C THR A 4 -11.07 -2.97 81.06
N PRO A 5 -10.01 -3.76 81.31
CA PRO A 5 -8.73 -3.75 80.58
C PRO A 5 -8.82 -4.70 79.36
N VAL A 6 -7.84 -4.83 78.46
CA VAL A 6 -6.72 -5.77 78.56
C VAL A 6 -5.75 -5.55 77.39
N LEU A 7 -4.49 -5.45 77.75
CA LEU A 7 -3.26 -5.51 76.96
C LEU A 7 -3.08 -6.89 76.29
N LYS A 8 -2.60 -6.96 75.03
CA LYS A 8 -1.75 -8.09 74.60
C LYS A 8 -0.87 -7.75 73.39
N LEU A 9 0.44 -7.73 73.66
CA LEU A 9 1.53 -7.85 72.71
C LEU A 9 1.35 -9.07 71.81
N GLY A 10 1.67 -8.92 70.53
CA GLY A 10 1.93 -10.02 69.60
C GLY A 10 3.04 -9.61 68.64
N LEU A 11 4.21 -10.21 68.81
CA LEU A 11 5.44 -9.98 68.06
C LEU A 11 5.73 -11.21 67.17
N PHE A 12 6.26 -10.96 65.97
CA PHE A 12 6.97 -11.86 65.03
C PHE A 12 6.21 -13.02 64.36
N MET A 13 6.16 -12.99 63.02
CA MET A 13 6.79 -14.04 62.19
C MET A 13 7.01 -13.56 60.74
N LEU A 14 8.28 -13.66 60.35
CA LEU A 14 8.84 -13.43 59.01
C LEU A 14 8.49 -14.63 58.11
N ILE A 15 7.96 -14.41 56.91
CA ILE A 15 8.07 -15.40 55.82
C ILE A 15 8.50 -14.67 54.54
N LEU A 16 9.77 -14.85 54.19
CA LEU A 16 10.28 -14.66 52.82
C LEU A 16 9.75 -15.81 51.95
N THR A 17 9.13 -15.49 50.83
CA THR A 17 9.14 -16.37 49.65
C THR A 17 9.54 -15.56 48.43
N ALA A 18 10.78 -15.75 48.00
CA ALA A 18 11.28 -15.35 46.70
C ALA A 18 10.82 -16.36 45.65
N THR A 19 10.18 -15.88 44.59
CA THR A 19 10.00 -16.58 43.30
C THR A 19 10.01 -15.48 42.23
N THR A 20 11.17 -14.98 41.82
CA THR A 20 12.04 -15.45 40.72
C THR A 20 11.36 -15.65 39.37
N PHE A 21 11.99 -15.00 38.40
CA PHE A 21 11.92 -15.15 36.94
C PHE A 21 10.75 -14.51 36.21
N ASP A 22 11.07 -13.32 35.70
CA ASP A 22 10.64 -12.76 34.43
C ASP A 22 10.37 -13.86 33.38
N PHE A 23 9.11 -14.26 33.27
CA PHE A 23 8.62 -14.85 32.03
C PHE A 23 8.44 -13.71 31.04
N VAL A 24 9.56 -13.24 30.49
CA VAL A 24 9.64 -12.76 29.11
C VAL A 24 9.20 -13.93 28.26
N SER A 25 7.89 -14.09 28.15
CA SER A 25 7.29 -14.82 27.07
C SER A 25 7.70 -14.03 25.85
N CYS A 26 8.77 -14.48 25.18
CA CYS A 26 8.93 -14.22 23.77
C CYS A 26 7.61 -14.64 23.14
N PHE A 27 6.69 -13.68 22.99
CA PHE A 27 5.87 -13.62 21.81
C PHE A 27 6.88 -13.59 20.67
N ARG A 28 7.29 -14.78 20.23
CA ARG A 28 7.66 -14.98 18.85
C ARG A 28 6.41 -14.52 18.14
N TYR A 29 6.42 -13.27 17.68
CA TYR A 29 5.51 -12.79 16.67
C TYR A 29 5.67 -13.80 15.55
N SER A 30 4.75 -14.75 15.51
CA SER A 30 4.67 -15.73 14.47
C SER A 30 4.44 -14.91 13.21
N SER A 31 5.41 -14.92 12.30
CA SER A 31 5.30 -14.34 10.96
C SER A 31 4.32 -15.18 10.14
N LEU A 32 3.08 -15.22 10.60
CA LEU A 32 1.90 -15.77 9.95
C LEU A 32 0.91 -14.62 9.75
N LEU A 33 1.39 -13.51 9.20
CA LEU A 33 0.56 -12.77 8.27
C LEU A 33 0.44 -13.70 7.07
N GLY A 34 -0.75 -14.26 6.84
CA GLY A 34 -1.00 -15.05 5.63
C GLY A 34 -0.53 -14.28 4.40
N ALA A 35 -0.08 -14.99 3.37
CA ALA A 35 0.25 -14.37 2.09
C ALA A 35 -0.92 -13.47 1.65
N CYS A 36 -0.62 -12.28 1.11
CA CYS A 36 -1.65 -11.35 0.68
C CYS A 36 -2.64 -12.05 -0.26
N SER A 37 -3.92 -11.95 0.05
CA SER A 37 -5.02 -12.59 -0.67
C SER A 37 -6.15 -11.58 -0.88
N PRO A 38 -7.03 -11.80 -1.88
CA PRO A 38 -8.14 -10.89 -2.13
C PRO A 38 -9.02 -10.73 -0.89
N SER A 39 -9.32 -9.48 -0.52
CA SER A 39 -10.26 -9.14 0.55
C SER A 39 -11.73 -9.29 0.12
N GLY A 40 -11.98 -9.31 -1.19
CA GLY A 40 -13.31 -9.38 -1.76
C GLY A 40 -13.28 -9.49 -3.28
N TYR A 41 -14.46 -9.39 -3.88
CA TYR A 41 -14.62 -9.30 -5.32
C TYR A 41 -15.67 -8.26 -5.65
N LEU A 42 -15.29 -7.32 -6.51
CA LEU A 42 -16.17 -6.32 -7.07
C LEU A 42 -16.84 -6.86 -8.33
N ARG A 43 -18.15 -6.63 -8.47
CA ARG A 43 -18.90 -7.05 -9.66
C ARG A 43 -18.94 -5.90 -10.66
N GLY A 44 -18.36 -6.13 -11.84
CA GLY A 44 -18.24 -5.13 -12.89
C GLY A 44 -19.58 -4.58 -13.35
N LYS A 45 -19.60 -3.27 -13.56
CA LYS A 45 -20.68 -2.53 -14.20
C LYS A 45 -20.10 -1.82 -15.42
N THR A 46 -20.89 -1.74 -16.48
CA THR A 46 -20.52 -0.98 -17.69
C THR A 46 -20.98 0.46 -17.56
N GLY A 47 -20.25 1.38 -18.19
CA GLY A 47 -20.61 2.79 -18.27
C GLY A 47 -19.77 3.53 -19.31
N HIS A 48 -19.65 4.84 -19.16
CA HIS A 48 -18.78 5.66 -20.01
C HIS A 48 -17.33 5.51 -19.54
N CYS A 49 -16.69 4.44 -19.99
CA CYS A 49 -15.28 4.18 -19.73
C CYS A 49 -14.40 4.84 -20.79
N ASN A 50 -13.35 5.55 -20.37
CA ASN A 50 -12.32 6.04 -21.27
C ASN A 50 -11.41 4.86 -21.67
N THR A 51 -11.09 4.78 -22.97
CA THR A 51 -10.22 3.72 -23.53
C THR A 51 -8.93 4.30 -24.13
N GLU A 52 -8.68 5.60 -23.91
CA GLU A 52 -7.38 6.21 -24.20
C GLU A 52 -6.28 5.54 -23.36
N HIS A 53 -5.03 5.59 -23.83
CA HIS A 53 -3.86 5.00 -23.15
C HIS A 53 -3.99 3.51 -22.78
N ASP A 54 -4.75 2.73 -23.55
CA ASP A 54 -4.98 1.30 -23.33
C ASP A 54 -5.66 0.98 -21.97
N SER A 55 -6.42 1.92 -21.41
CA SER A 55 -7.21 1.69 -20.19
C SER A 55 -8.25 0.59 -20.38
N ASP A 56 -8.25 -0.38 -19.46
CA ASP A 56 -9.22 -1.47 -19.42
C ASP A 56 -10.57 -1.02 -18.85
N CYS A 57 -11.66 -1.51 -19.45
CA CYS A 57 -13.01 -1.21 -18.99
C CYS A 57 -13.67 -2.42 -18.31
N CYS A 58 -14.41 -2.16 -17.23
CA CYS A 58 -15.15 -3.21 -16.55
C CYS A 58 -16.26 -3.80 -17.42
N LYS A 59 -16.38 -5.14 -17.37
CA LYS A 59 -17.44 -5.87 -18.07
C LYS A 59 -18.59 -6.19 -17.12
N ALA A 60 -19.82 -6.05 -17.62
CA ALA A 60 -21.02 -6.28 -16.83
C ALA A 60 -21.04 -7.71 -16.26
N GLY A 61 -21.07 -7.82 -14.94
CA GLY A 61 -21.18 -9.09 -14.23
C GLY A 61 -19.87 -9.87 -14.03
N GLU A 62 -18.76 -9.43 -14.64
CA GLU A 62 -17.41 -9.97 -14.39
C GLU A 62 -17.00 -9.69 -12.93
N LYS A 63 -16.15 -10.55 -12.35
CA LYS A 63 -15.68 -10.41 -10.97
C LYS A 63 -14.23 -9.94 -10.97
N TYR A 64 -13.97 -8.80 -10.35
CA TYR A 64 -12.64 -8.22 -10.18
C TYR A 64 -12.19 -8.41 -8.73
N PRO A 65 -10.99 -8.97 -8.48
CA PRO A 65 -10.51 -9.13 -7.12
C PRO A 65 -10.25 -7.77 -6.47
N GLN A 66 -10.55 -7.65 -5.19
CA GLN A 66 -10.23 -6.46 -4.39
C GLN A 66 -9.12 -6.82 -3.41
N TYR A 67 -8.16 -5.92 -3.22
CA TYR A 67 -7.02 -6.11 -2.34
C TYR A 67 -6.84 -4.92 -1.41
N GLN A 68 -6.83 -5.17 -0.11
CA GLN A 68 -6.38 -4.19 0.90
C GLN A 68 -4.90 -4.38 1.28
N CYS A 69 -4.23 -5.32 0.62
CA CYS A 69 -2.85 -5.69 0.87
C CYS A 69 -2.08 -5.77 -0.45
N SER A 70 -0.76 -5.67 -0.35
CA SER A 70 0.16 -5.88 -1.46
C SER A 70 1.18 -6.97 -1.08
N PRO A 71 1.94 -7.51 -2.04
CA PRO A 71 3.04 -8.41 -1.73
C PRO A 71 4.01 -7.81 -0.68
N PRO A 72 4.70 -8.64 0.11
CA PRO A 72 5.59 -8.15 1.15
C PRO A 72 6.72 -7.30 0.57
N LEU A 73 7.03 -6.20 1.24
CA LEU A 73 8.19 -5.38 0.91
C LEU A 73 9.47 -6.16 1.17
N THR A 74 10.42 -6.03 0.25
CA THR A 74 11.76 -6.60 0.37
C THR A 74 12.80 -5.53 0.09
N GLY A 75 14.10 -5.86 0.20
CA GLY A 75 15.18 -4.98 -0.24
C GLY A 75 15.29 -4.79 -1.76
N ASN A 76 14.41 -5.43 -2.55
CA ASN A 76 14.23 -5.24 -4.01
C ASN A 76 12.83 -5.78 -4.37
N THR A 77 11.78 -5.06 -3.98
CA THR A 77 10.38 -5.52 -4.09
C THR A 77 9.98 -5.66 -5.56
N PRO A 78 9.63 -6.87 -6.04
CA PRO A 78 9.12 -7.05 -7.39
C PRO A 78 7.77 -6.37 -7.57
N ALA A 79 7.58 -5.70 -8.70
CA ALA A 79 6.33 -5.04 -9.07
C ALA A 79 6.15 -5.04 -10.59
N THR A 80 4.93 -4.79 -11.02
CA THR A 80 4.64 -4.41 -12.40
C THR A 80 4.52 -2.88 -12.44
N MET A 81 5.27 -2.25 -13.33
CA MET A 81 5.14 -0.83 -13.61
C MET A 81 4.15 -0.63 -14.74
N THR A 82 3.18 0.26 -14.53
CA THR A 82 2.21 0.72 -15.54
C THR A 82 2.47 2.19 -15.88
N ILE A 83 1.84 2.69 -16.94
CA ILE A 83 1.95 4.09 -17.35
C ILE A 83 0.67 4.85 -17.01
N ASN A 84 0.83 6.04 -16.41
CA ASN A 84 -0.28 6.93 -16.08
C ASN A 84 0.15 8.39 -16.16
N SER A 85 -0.70 9.25 -16.71
CA SER A 85 -0.63 10.70 -16.65
C SER A 85 -1.38 11.23 -15.42
N PHE A 86 -0.62 11.84 -14.52
CA PHE A 86 -1.14 12.54 -13.33
C PHE A 86 -1.54 13.99 -13.66
N ALA A 87 -1.53 14.37 -14.94
CA ALA A 87 -1.83 15.72 -15.37
C ALA A 87 -3.34 15.98 -15.34
N LYS A 88 -3.71 17.25 -15.30
CA LYS A 88 -5.12 17.62 -15.38
C LYS A 88 -5.70 17.23 -16.74
N GLY A 89 -6.70 16.35 -16.71
CA GLY A 89 -7.32 15.80 -17.94
C GLY A 89 -6.51 14.66 -18.56
N GLY A 90 -5.53 14.12 -17.84
CA GLY A 90 -4.95 12.81 -18.11
C GLY A 90 -5.87 11.68 -17.63
N ASP A 91 -5.38 10.45 -17.77
CA ASP A 91 -6.02 9.20 -17.36
C ASP A 91 -6.04 8.97 -15.84
N GLY A 92 -5.17 9.63 -15.06
CA GLY A 92 -5.17 9.57 -13.60
C GLY A 92 -6.43 10.18 -12.93
N GLY A 93 -7.33 10.78 -13.71
CA GLY A 93 -8.62 11.28 -13.24
C GLY A 93 -8.49 12.53 -12.34
N GLY A 94 -8.60 12.32 -11.03
CA GLY A 94 -8.59 13.36 -10.01
C GLY A 94 -7.19 13.92 -9.69
N PRO A 95 -7.09 14.97 -8.86
CA PRO A 95 -5.82 15.34 -8.24
C PRO A 95 -5.32 14.23 -7.32
N SER A 96 -4.01 14.05 -7.20
CA SER A 96 -3.40 12.94 -6.47
C SER A 96 -3.59 13.02 -4.94
N GLU A 97 -3.80 11.87 -4.31
CA GLU A 97 -4.22 11.74 -2.91
C GLU A 97 -3.23 12.33 -1.90
N CYS A 98 -1.91 12.29 -2.16
CA CYS A 98 -0.92 12.74 -1.18
C CYS A 98 -0.89 14.26 -0.97
N ASP A 99 -1.22 15.06 -1.98
CA ASP A 99 -1.10 16.52 -1.90
C ASP A 99 -2.22 17.31 -2.60
N ASN A 100 -3.23 16.62 -3.12
CA ASN A 100 -4.39 17.17 -3.80
C ASN A 100 -4.00 18.06 -5.00
N LYS A 101 -2.98 17.63 -5.77
CA LYS A 101 -2.53 18.33 -6.98
C LYS A 101 -2.48 17.40 -8.19
N TYR A 102 -2.52 18.03 -9.36
CA TYR A 102 -2.09 17.39 -10.60
C TYR A 102 -0.58 17.53 -10.76
N HIS A 103 0.05 16.54 -11.38
CA HIS A 103 1.48 16.53 -11.70
C HIS A 103 1.68 16.43 -13.21
N SER A 104 2.60 17.22 -13.77
CA SER A 104 2.90 17.14 -15.20
C SER A 104 3.58 15.83 -15.58
N ASP A 105 3.44 15.41 -16.83
CA ASP A 105 4.06 14.18 -17.36
C ASP A 105 5.60 14.21 -17.35
N ASP A 106 6.18 15.40 -17.19
CA ASP A 106 7.62 15.63 -17.03
C ASP A 106 8.11 15.45 -15.57
N GLU A 107 7.19 15.32 -14.60
CA GLU A 107 7.54 15.08 -13.20
C GLU A 107 7.77 13.60 -12.92
N MET A 108 8.81 13.30 -12.15
CA MET A 108 9.16 11.94 -11.73
C MET A 108 8.26 11.47 -10.58
N VAL A 109 7.02 11.11 -10.89
CA VAL A 109 6.00 10.74 -9.89
C VAL A 109 5.37 9.38 -10.16
N VAL A 110 4.86 8.75 -9.10
CA VAL A 110 4.18 7.44 -9.13
C VAL A 110 3.00 7.36 -8.16
N ALA A 111 2.08 6.45 -8.46
CA ALA A 111 1.12 5.88 -7.52
C ALA A 111 1.56 4.48 -7.08
N LEU A 112 1.12 4.03 -5.91
CA LEU A 112 1.37 2.67 -5.41
C LEU A 112 0.05 1.95 -5.14
N SER A 113 -0.03 0.65 -5.42
CA SER A 113 -1.16 -0.17 -4.99
C SER A 113 -1.48 0.03 -3.51
N THR A 114 -2.77 0.03 -3.14
CA THR A 114 -3.29 0.30 -1.78
C THR A 114 -2.43 -0.26 -0.63
N GLY A 115 -2.02 -1.52 -0.70
CA GLY A 115 -1.22 -2.14 0.36
C GLY A 115 0.20 -1.57 0.50
N TRP A 116 0.83 -1.15 -0.61
CA TRP A 116 2.13 -0.47 -0.60
C TRP A 116 2.01 1.03 -0.31
N TYR A 117 0.94 1.68 -0.78
CA TYR A 117 0.60 3.05 -0.40
C TYR A 117 0.47 3.18 1.12
N ASN A 118 -0.16 2.17 1.75
CA ASN A 118 -0.22 1.99 3.20
C ASN A 118 -0.71 3.26 3.90
N HIS A 119 -1.93 3.67 3.56
CA HIS A 119 -2.60 4.86 4.13
C HIS A 119 -1.73 6.13 4.05
N GLY A 120 -1.05 6.33 2.92
CA GLY A 120 -0.21 7.50 2.68
C GLY A 120 1.12 7.51 3.45
N SER A 121 1.52 6.40 4.08
CA SER A 121 2.79 6.33 4.81
C SER A 121 4.03 6.64 3.95
N ARG A 122 3.92 6.47 2.63
CA ARG A 122 4.95 6.78 1.63
C ARG A 122 4.75 8.12 0.92
N CYS A 123 3.67 8.85 1.21
CA CYS A 123 3.35 10.08 0.52
C CYS A 123 4.52 11.07 0.53
N LEU A 124 4.81 11.61 -0.65
CA LEU A 124 5.84 12.61 -0.91
C LEU A 124 7.28 12.15 -0.61
N ASN A 125 7.48 10.86 -0.29
CA ASN A 125 8.78 10.23 -0.23
C ASN A 125 9.16 9.65 -1.59
N ASN A 126 10.45 9.47 -1.81
CA ASN A 126 10.94 8.84 -3.03
C ASN A 126 11.02 7.33 -2.86
N ILE A 127 10.76 6.62 -3.95
CA ILE A 127 11.17 5.23 -4.13
C ILE A 127 12.24 5.17 -5.21
N LYS A 128 13.10 4.17 -5.13
CA LYS A 128 14.03 3.83 -6.20
C LYS A 128 13.45 2.70 -7.03
N ILE A 129 13.27 2.94 -8.33
CA ILE A 129 12.80 1.96 -9.30
C ILE A 129 13.99 1.47 -10.11
N ASN A 130 14.09 0.16 -10.32
CA ASN A 130 15.11 -0.47 -11.16
C ASN A 130 14.44 -1.27 -12.28
N ALA A 131 14.83 -0.96 -13.52
CA ALA A 131 14.31 -1.58 -14.72
C ALA A 131 15.32 -1.39 -15.87
N ASN A 132 15.35 -2.29 -16.85
CA ASN A 132 16.18 -2.14 -18.06
C ASN A 132 17.67 -1.79 -17.79
N GLY A 133 18.25 -2.34 -16.71
CA GLY A 133 19.64 -2.04 -16.30
C GLY A 133 19.87 -0.61 -15.79
N ARG A 134 18.81 0.16 -15.55
CA ARG A 134 18.83 1.53 -15.05
C ARG A 134 18.11 1.63 -13.70
N SER A 135 18.35 2.74 -13.01
CA SER A 135 17.64 3.10 -11.79
C SER A 135 17.18 4.54 -11.84
N VAL A 136 16.02 4.82 -11.26
CA VAL A 136 15.54 6.19 -11.11
C VAL A 136 14.85 6.39 -9.76
N LEU A 137 14.85 7.63 -9.27
CA LEU A 137 14.04 8.04 -8.13
C LEU A 137 12.73 8.64 -8.63
N ALA A 138 11.63 8.24 -8.01
CA ALA A 138 10.31 8.81 -8.27
C ALA A 138 9.57 9.05 -6.95
N LYS A 139 8.84 10.16 -6.88
CA LYS A 139 8.09 10.56 -5.69
C LYS A 139 6.71 9.91 -5.70
N VAL A 140 6.33 9.28 -4.59
CA VAL A 140 4.97 8.76 -4.41
C VAL A 140 4.02 9.94 -4.20
N VAL A 141 3.06 10.10 -5.10
CA VAL A 141 2.07 11.18 -5.03
C VAL A 141 0.65 10.66 -4.89
N ASP A 142 0.41 9.37 -5.16
CA ASP A 142 -0.95 8.86 -5.24
C ASP A 142 -1.10 7.41 -4.80
N GLU A 143 -2.36 7.00 -4.67
CA GLU A 143 -2.77 5.61 -4.50
C GLU A 143 -3.29 5.04 -5.83
N CYS A 144 -2.82 3.85 -6.20
CA CYS A 144 -3.47 3.03 -7.22
C CYS A 144 -4.50 2.14 -6.50
N ASP A 145 -5.77 2.56 -6.49
CA ASP A 145 -6.82 1.95 -5.66
C ASP A 145 -7.11 0.51 -6.12
N SER A 146 -6.72 -0.46 -5.29
CA SER A 146 -6.90 -1.89 -5.56
C SER A 146 -8.16 -2.47 -4.89
N VAL A 147 -9.01 -1.62 -4.33
CA VAL A 147 -10.27 -1.97 -3.67
C VAL A 147 -11.47 -1.49 -4.48
N ASN A 148 -11.47 -0.24 -4.94
CA ASN A 148 -12.60 0.37 -5.62
C ASN A 148 -12.41 0.41 -7.14
N GLY A 149 -13.51 0.59 -7.88
CA GLY A 149 -13.52 0.51 -9.34
C GLY A 149 -14.88 0.09 -9.90
N CYS A 150 -14.98 0.06 -11.22
CA CYS A 150 -16.19 -0.24 -12.00
C CYS A 150 -17.42 0.60 -11.60
N ASP A 151 -17.20 1.85 -11.22
CA ASP A 151 -18.22 2.82 -10.91
C ASP A 151 -17.89 4.17 -11.59
N ALA A 152 -18.76 5.16 -11.40
CA ALA A 152 -18.62 6.45 -12.08
C ALA A 152 -17.46 7.30 -11.55
N ASP A 153 -16.99 7.06 -10.32
CA ASP A 153 -15.89 7.82 -9.74
C ASP A 153 -14.54 7.35 -10.28
N HIS A 154 -14.49 6.11 -10.80
CA HIS A 154 -13.31 5.49 -11.41
C HIS A 154 -13.46 5.28 -12.92
N ASP A 155 -14.31 6.07 -13.60
CA ASP A 155 -14.60 5.95 -15.04
C ASP A 155 -14.89 4.52 -15.51
N PHE A 156 -15.52 3.72 -14.66
CA PHE A 156 -15.80 2.30 -14.89
C PHE A 156 -14.56 1.43 -15.23
N GLN A 157 -13.36 1.86 -14.85
CA GLN A 157 -12.12 1.09 -14.89
C GLN A 157 -12.06 0.07 -13.74
N PRO A 158 -11.39 -1.08 -13.89
CA PRO A 158 -11.28 -2.07 -12.84
C PRO A 158 -10.44 -1.58 -11.65
N PRO A 159 -10.60 -2.17 -10.46
CA PRO A 159 -9.65 -1.96 -9.37
C PRO A 159 -8.22 -2.29 -9.81
N CYS A 160 -7.28 -1.47 -9.36
CA CYS A 160 -5.86 -1.66 -9.62
C CYS A 160 -5.37 -3.03 -9.11
N PRO A 161 -4.45 -3.71 -9.81
CA PRO A 161 -3.77 -4.87 -9.24
C PRO A 161 -2.98 -4.48 -7.97
N ASN A 162 -2.65 -5.47 -7.15
CA ASN A 162 -2.08 -5.21 -5.82
C ASN A 162 -0.55 -5.13 -5.79
N ASN A 163 0.10 -5.16 -6.94
CA ASN A 163 1.54 -5.18 -7.12
C ASN A 163 2.03 -4.15 -8.15
N ILE A 164 1.33 -3.01 -8.24
CA ILE A 164 1.57 -1.96 -9.22
C ILE A 164 2.37 -0.79 -8.64
N VAL A 165 3.31 -0.31 -9.46
CA VAL A 165 3.88 1.03 -9.39
C VAL A 165 3.42 1.77 -10.64
N ASP A 166 2.45 2.66 -10.49
CA ASP A 166 1.84 3.33 -11.63
C ASP A 166 2.56 4.65 -11.92
N ALA A 167 3.21 4.75 -13.08
CA ALA A 167 4.32 5.68 -13.26
C ALA A 167 4.09 6.69 -14.39
N SER A 168 4.47 7.94 -14.10
CA SER A 168 4.48 9.04 -15.07
C SER A 168 5.36 8.77 -16.30
N PRO A 169 5.06 9.37 -17.47
CA PRO A 169 5.88 9.24 -18.68
C PRO A 169 7.37 9.58 -18.47
N ALA A 170 7.68 10.55 -17.59
CA ALA A 170 9.05 10.87 -17.23
C ALA A 170 9.81 9.69 -16.60
N VAL A 171 9.15 8.87 -15.76
CA VAL A 171 9.75 7.68 -15.15
C VAL A 171 10.14 6.65 -16.21
N TRP A 172 9.22 6.36 -17.12
CA TRP A 172 9.46 5.47 -18.27
C TRP A 172 10.62 5.95 -19.13
N ASN A 173 10.63 7.23 -19.47
CA ASN A 173 11.70 7.85 -20.26
C ASN A 173 13.06 7.78 -19.57
N ALA A 174 13.12 8.02 -18.26
CA ALA A 174 14.37 7.95 -17.50
C ALA A 174 14.94 6.53 -17.42
N LEU A 175 14.05 5.53 -17.35
CA LEU A 175 14.40 4.10 -17.42
C LEU A 175 14.71 3.64 -18.86
N GLY A 176 14.55 4.50 -19.86
CA GLY A 176 14.87 4.23 -21.25
C GLY A 176 13.98 3.13 -21.85
N ILE A 177 12.72 3.06 -21.41
CA ILE A 177 11.72 2.11 -21.91
C ILE A 177 10.74 2.89 -22.80
N HIS A 178 10.55 2.44 -24.04
CA HIS A 178 9.84 3.19 -25.07
C HIS A 178 9.08 2.27 -26.04
N GLY A 179 8.20 2.86 -26.85
CA GLY A 179 7.53 2.15 -27.94
C GLY A 179 6.64 1.02 -27.45
N SER A 180 6.75 -0.16 -28.04
CA SER A 180 5.94 -1.33 -27.71
C SER A 180 6.21 -1.94 -26.34
N ASP A 181 7.28 -1.50 -25.66
CA ASP A 181 7.63 -1.99 -24.33
C ASP A 181 6.90 -1.18 -23.22
N VAL A 182 6.18 -0.11 -23.59
CA VAL A 182 5.35 0.67 -22.67
C VAL A 182 3.98 0.02 -22.53
N GLY A 183 3.48 -0.02 -21.29
CA GLY A 183 2.29 -0.77 -20.89
C GLY A 183 2.58 -1.42 -19.56
N ASP A 184 2.72 -2.75 -19.55
CA ASP A 184 3.15 -3.52 -18.39
C ASP A 184 4.65 -3.82 -18.46
N TYR A 185 5.40 -3.47 -17.41
CA TYR A 185 6.85 -3.76 -17.36
C TYR A 185 7.28 -4.29 -15.99
N ASP A 186 8.00 -5.40 -15.96
CA ASP A 186 8.53 -5.97 -14.71
C ASP A 186 9.66 -5.12 -14.15
N ILE A 187 9.52 -4.69 -12.90
CA ILE A 187 10.49 -3.86 -12.19
C ILE A 187 10.82 -4.42 -10.81
N THR A 188 11.82 -3.80 -10.16
CA THR A 188 11.96 -3.87 -8.71
C THR A 188 12.03 -2.48 -8.12
N TRP A 189 11.55 -2.32 -6.89
CA TRP A 189 11.62 -1.04 -6.20
C TRP A 189 11.93 -1.16 -4.71
N THR A 190 12.43 -0.06 -4.14
CA THR A 190 12.70 0.08 -2.70
C THR A 190 12.35 1.49 -2.24
N ASP A 191 12.04 1.65 -0.95
CA ASP A 191 12.08 2.97 -0.31
C ASP A 191 13.49 3.59 -0.47
N ALA A 192 13.59 4.92 -0.64
CA ALA A 192 14.84 5.65 -0.90
C ALA A 192 15.20 6.67 0.19
#